data_AF-A0A380P1K8-F1
#
_entry.id   AF-A0A380P1K8-F1
#
_cell.length_a   1.000
_cell.length_b   1.000
_cell.length_c   1.000
_cell.angle_alpha   90.00
_cell.angle_beta   90.00
_cell.angle_gamma   90.00
#
_symmetry.space_group_name_H-M   'P 1'
#
loop_
_entity.id
_entity.type
_entity.pdbx_description
1 polymer ?
#
loop_
_entity_poly.entity_id
_entity_poly.type
_entity_poly.pdbx_seq_one_letter_code
_entity_poly.pdbx_strand_id
1 'polypeptide(L)' 'MQFQGDIQAKVPDFDGQDAAGALFVDLDDITEANASPLVLKAKQYLTTGYFDVAATRFTQWHF' A
#
# COMPACT_ATOMS: atom_id res chain seq x y z
N MET A 1 -15.89 2.07 -17.28
CA MET A 1 -16.19 0.82 -16.57
C MET A 1 -16.04 1.11 -15.09
N GLN A 2 -17.09 0.87 -14.29
CA GLN A 2 -17.05 1.06 -12.84
C GLN A 2 -16.83 -0.32 -12.24
N PHE A 3 -15.65 -0.54 -11.66
CA PHE A 3 -15.36 -1.79 -10.97
C PHE A 3 -15.91 -1.68 -9.56
N GLN A 4 -16.79 -2.61 -9.19
CA GLN A 4 -17.29 -2.78 -7.82
C GLN A 4 -16.62 -4.00 -7.20
N GLY A 5 -16.23 -3.88 -5.94
CA GLY A 5 -15.68 -4.96 -5.14
C GLY A 5 -15.88 -4.64 -3.66
N ASP A 6 -16.23 -5.66 -2.89
CA ASP A 6 -16.37 -5.56 -1.44
C ASP A 6 -15.12 -6.13 -0.78
N ILE A 7 -14.63 -5.48 0.29
CA ILE A 7 -13.55 -6.04 1.10
C ILE A 7 -14.05 -7.32 1.77
N GLN A 8 -13.34 -8.42 1.51
CA GLN A 8 -13.63 -9.72 2.09
C GLN A 8 -12.67 -9.98 3.25
N ALA A 9 -13.19 -10.48 4.36
CA ALA A 9 -12.37 -10.90 5.49
C ALA A 9 -11.45 -12.09 5.17
N LYS A 10 -11.79 -12.86 4.13
CA LYS A 10 -10.99 -13.95 3.60
C LYS A 10 -11.24 -14.08 2.11
N VAL A 11 -10.17 -14.24 1.34
CA VAL A 11 -10.22 -14.64 -0.07
C VAL A 11 -9.74 -16.09 -0.20
N PRO A 12 -10.33 -16.91 -1.09
CA PRO A 12 -9.80 -18.24 -1.38
C PRO A 12 -8.44 -18.13 -2.07
N ASP A 13 -7.49 -18.97 -1.67
CA ASP A 13 -6.22 -19.09 -2.37
C ASP A 13 -6.41 -19.86 -3.68
N PHE A 14 -5.77 -19.40 -4.76
CA PHE A 14 -5.77 -20.08 -6.06
C PHE A 14 -4.47 -19.82 -6.83
N ASP A 15 -4.14 -20.71 -7.77
CA ASP A 15 -2.93 -20.60 -8.58
C ASP A 15 -2.95 -19.33 -9.45
N GLY A 16 -1.88 -18.53 -9.34
CA GLY A 16 -1.76 -17.25 -10.05
C GLY A 16 -2.34 -16.04 -9.32
N GLN A 17 -2.64 -16.16 -8.02
CA GLN A 17 -3.07 -15.03 -7.20
C GLN A 17 -1.91 -14.06 -6.90
N ASP A 18 -2.07 -12.80 -7.31
CA ASP A 18 -1.06 -11.74 -7.08
C ASP A 18 -1.14 -11.10 -5.69
N ALA A 19 -2.29 -11.22 -5.00
CA ALA A 19 -2.51 -10.60 -3.69
C ALA A 19 -3.43 -11.44 -2.80
N ALA A 20 -3.09 -11.55 -1.52
CA ALA A 20 -3.83 -12.29 -0.50
C ALA A 20 -5.13 -11.59 -0.02
N GLY A 21 -5.51 -10.45 -0.62
CA GLY A 21 -6.69 -9.67 -0.25
C GLY A 21 -6.36 -8.23 0.15
N ALA A 22 -7.25 -7.60 0.91
CA ALA A 22 -7.12 -6.22 1.39
C ALA A 22 -7.70 -6.06 2.80
N LEU A 23 -7.15 -5.12 3.57
CA LEU A 23 -7.59 -4.77 4.91
C LEU A 23 -7.56 -3.25 5.07
N PHE A 24 -8.50 -2.69 5.83
CA PHE A 24 -8.39 -1.32 6.32
C PHE A 24 -7.47 -1.28 7.54
N VAL A 25 -6.44 -0.44 7.48
CA VAL A 25 -5.47 -0.25 8.56
C VAL A 25 -5.42 1.22 8.94
N ASP A 26 -5.09 1.49 10.21
CA ASP A 26 -4.84 2.86 10.65
C ASP A 26 -3.56 3.38 10.00
N LEU A 27 -3.53 4.67 9.65
CA LEU A 27 -2.35 5.26 9.01
C LEU A 27 -1.11 5.13 9.90
N ASP A 28 -1.28 5.13 11.22
CA ASP A 28 -0.18 5.02 12.19
C ASP A 28 0.49 3.64 12.19
N ASP A 29 -0.23 2.58 11.77
CA ASP A 29 0.31 1.23 11.66
C ASP A 29 1.20 1.03 10.40
N ILE A 30 1.15 1.97 9.45
CA ILE A 30 1.96 1.93 8.23
C ILE A 30 3.35 2.51 8.52
N THR A 31 4.38 1.69 8.43
CA THR A 31 5.77 2.03 8.75
C THR A 31 6.73 1.61 7.64
N GLU A 32 7.96 2.13 7.67
CA GLU A 32 9.01 1.72 6.72
C GLU A 32 9.33 0.21 6.79
N ALA A 33 9.10 -0.42 7.94
CA ALA A 33 9.35 -1.84 8.14
C ALA A 33 8.28 -2.77 7.53
N ASN A 34 7.09 -2.24 7.20
CA ASN A 34 5.97 -3.08 6.72
C ASN A 34 5.31 -2.56 5.43
N ALA A 35 5.80 -1.47 4.86
CA ALA A 35 5.18 -0.84 3.69
C ALA A 35 6.22 -0.46 2.64
N SER A 36 5.80 -0.52 1.37
CA SER A 36 6.64 -0.07 0.26
C SER A 36 6.74 1.47 0.24
N PRO A 37 7.73 2.05 -0.47
CA PRO A 37 7.94 3.50 -0.48
C PRO A 37 6.78 4.24 -1.16
N LEU A 38 6.05 3.55 -2.05
CA LEU A 38 4.86 4.08 -2.68
C LEU A 38 3.71 4.23 -1.67
N VAL A 39 3.54 3.26 -0.78
CA VAL A 39 2.53 3.33 0.30
C VAL A 39 2.90 4.43 1.29
N LEU A 40 4.18 4.56 1.65
CA LEU A 40 4.65 5.64 2.51
C LEU A 40 4.45 7.03 1.88
N LYS A 41 4.71 7.19 0.58
CA LYS A 41 4.44 8.44 -0.15
C LYS A 41 2.94 8.74 -0.20
N ALA A 42 2.08 7.73 -0.34
CA ALA A 42 0.64 7.90 -0.23
C ALA A 42 0.22 8.34 1.18
N LYS A 43 0.77 7.72 2.24
CA LYS A 43 0.56 8.15 3.64
C LYS A 43 0.99 9.60 3.87
N GLN A 44 2.16 9.99 3.36
CA GLN A 44 2.64 11.38 3.44
C GLN A 44 1.63 12.35 2.79
N TYR A 45 1.15 12.03 1.58
CA TYR A 45 0.16 12.86 0.90
C TYR A 45 -1.14 12.99 1.70
N LEU A 46 -1.68 11.87 2.21
CA LEU A 46 -2.93 11.85 2.97
C LEU A 46 -2.84 12.65 4.27
N THR A 47 -1.67 12.67 4.92
CA THR A 47 -1.46 13.36 6.20
C THR A 47 -1.12 14.84 6.04
N THR A 48 -0.45 15.22 4.94
CA THR A 48 0.04 16.60 4.75
C THR A 48 -0.74 17.40 3.70
N GLY A 49 -1.50 16.72 2.84
CA GLY A 49 -2.14 17.33 1.66
C GLY A 49 -1.16 17.69 0.54
N TYR A 50 0.15 17.43 0.70
CA TYR A 50 1.19 17.78 -0.26
C TYR A 50 1.78 16.52 -0.91
N PHE A 51 1.80 16.49 -2.24
CA PHE A 51 2.41 15.41 -3.00
C PHE A 51 3.80 15.83 -3.48
N ASP A 52 4.84 15.23 -2.92
CA ASP A 52 6.21 15.43 -3.41
C ASP A 52 6.40 14.69 -4.74
N VAL A 53 6.61 15.45 -5.81
CA VAL A 53 6.84 14.94 -7.17
C VAL A 53 8.28 14.50 -7.42
N ALA A 54 9.20 14.74 -6.49
CA ALA A 54 10.59 14.34 -6.63
C ALA A 54 10.70 12.81 -6.76
N ALA A 55 11.51 12.37 -7.71
CA ALA A 55 11.83 10.98 -7.90
C ALA A 55 12.80 10.53 -6.80
N THR A 56 12.45 9.47 -6.09
CA THR A 56 13.30 8.84 -5.09
C THR A 56 13.79 7.51 -5.62
N ARG A 57 15.10 7.29 -5.61
CA ARG A 57 15.71 6.01 -5.97
C ARG A 57 16.42 5.42 -4.75
N PHE A 58 16.00 4.23 -4.36
CA PHE A 58 16.67 3.42 -3.35
C PHE A 58 17.71 2.55 -4.06
N THR A 59 18.99 2.72 -3.73
CA THR A 59 20.08 1.92 -4.30
C THR A 59 20.28 0.60 -3.55
N GLN A 60 19.72 0.50 -2.34
CA GLN A 60 19.72 -0.67 -1.49
C GLN A 60 18.34 -0.84 -0.87
N TRP A 61 17.85 -2.07 -0.85
CA TRP A 61 16.61 -2.43 -0.18
C TRP A 61 16.96 -3.09 1.16
N HIS A 62 16.51 -2.51 2.26
CA HIS A 62 16.67 -3.09 3.60
C HIS A 62 15.36 -3.77 3.99
N PHE A 63 15.44 -5.07 4.30
CA PHE A 63 14.34 -5.87 4.87
C PHE A 63 14.43 -5.84 6.39
#